data_AF-A0A1T1HQM1-F1
#
_entry.id   AF-A0A1T1HQM1-F1
#
_cell.length_a   1.000
_cell.length_b   1.000
_cell.length_c   1.000
_cell.angle_alpha   90.00
_cell.angle_beta   90.00
_cell.angle_gamma   90.00
#
_symmetry.space_group_name_H-M   'P 1'
#
loop_
_entity.id
_entity.type
_entity.pdbx_description
1 polymer ?
#
loop_
_entity_poly.entity_id
_entity_poly.type
_entity_poly.pdbx_seq_one_letter_code
_entity_poly.pdbx_strand_id
1 'polypeptide(L)'
;MQRYHDTRSDPLPMHSPQHDIERANLDRLTADFLARGGKVQQVGHQMSSAPATFTINPERSPVYSHLFAPAASAAASEALEPAKVDSSYADVGKHAALIMADAAMGNSPKWIARKHHMTEKYVRQVARDYHITFHSQR
;
A
#
# COMPACT_ATOMS: atom_id res chain seq x y z
N MET A 1 4.35 1.60 -31.70
CA MET A 1 4.49 2.24 -30.38
C MET A 1 3.58 3.46 -30.36
N GLN A 2 2.48 3.44 -29.62
CA GLN A 2 1.64 4.63 -29.45
C GLN A 2 2.31 5.56 -28.42
N ARG A 3 2.39 6.85 -28.74
CA ARG A 3 2.89 7.87 -27.81
C ARG A 3 1.74 8.20 -26.86
N TYR A 4 1.90 7.86 -25.58
CA TYR A 4 0.91 8.08 -24.51
C TYR A 4 0.83 9.55 -24.03
N HIS A 5 1.56 10.46 -24.66
CA HIS A 5 1.58 11.88 -24.28
C HIS A 5 0.82 12.68 -25.33
N ASP A 6 -0.31 13.25 -24.92
CA ASP A 6 -0.98 14.31 -25.66
C ASP A 6 -0.33 15.64 -25.26
N THR A 7 0.30 16.31 -26.21
CA THR A 7 0.96 17.61 -25.99
C THR A 7 -0.01 18.70 -25.54
N ARG A 8 -1.32 18.46 -25.60
CA ARG A 8 -2.36 19.35 -25.05
C ARG A 8 -2.58 19.18 -23.55
N SER A 9 -2.28 18.01 -22.99
CA SER A 9 -2.46 17.70 -21.57
C SER A 9 -1.15 17.55 -20.81
N ASP A 10 -0.02 17.55 -21.53
CA ASP A 10 1.31 17.55 -20.95
C ASP A 10 1.57 18.89 -20.24
N PRO A 11 1.91 18.90 -18.93
CA PRO A 11 2.24 20.13 -18.24
C PRO A 11 3.36 20.85 -18.98
N LEU A 12 3.12 22.11 -19.33
CA LEU A 12 4.11 22.95 -20.00
C LEU A 12 5.42 22.95 -19.18
N PRO A 13 6.58 23.05 -19.85
CA PRO A 13 7.86 23.22 -19.18
C PRO A 13 7.78 24.30 -18.10
N MET A 14 8.49 24.09 -16.98
CA MET A 14 8.49 25.02 -15.84
C MET A 14 8.75 26.48 -16.25
N HIS A 15 9.50 26.69 -17.34
CA HIS A 15 9.76 27.99 -17.94
C HIS A 15 9.13 28.05 -19.33
N SER A 16 7.81 28.27 -19.36
CA SER A 16 7.09 28.58 -20.58
C SER A 16 6.76 30.07 -20.60
N PRO A 17 6.74 30.75 -21.76
CA PRO A 17 6.41 32.17 -21.83
C PRO A 17 5.06 32.51 -21.19
N GLN A 18 4.09 31.59 -21.25
CA GLN A 18 2.78 31.74 -20.61
C GLN A 18 2.90 31.73 -19.08
N HIS A 19 3.66 30.80 -18.51
CA HIS A 19 3.89 30.77 -17.05
C HIS A 19 4.64 32.00 -16.56
N ASP A 20 5.58 32.53 -17.34
CA ASP A 20 6.33 33.72 -16.95
C ASP A 20 5.44 34.98 -16.95
N ILE A 21 4.50 35.09 -17.89
CA ILE A 21 3.47 36.15 -17.89
C ILE A 21 2.57 36.02 -16.67
N GLU A 22 2.08 34.82 -16.37
CA GLU A 22 1.20 34.59 -15.22
C GLU A 22 1.91 34.87 -13.89
N ARG A 23 3.20 34.53 -13.76
CA ARG A 23 3.99 34.92 -12.58
C ARG A 23 4.05 36.44 -12.41
N ALA A 24 4.36 37.17 -13.47
CA ALA A 24 4.43 38.63 -13.41
C ALA A 24 3.06 39.25 -13.02
N ASN A 25 1.96 38.67 -13.50
CA ASN A 25 0.61 39.09 -13.12
C ASN A 25 0.34 38.86 -11.63
N LEU A 26 0.68 37.67 -11.11
CA LEU A 26 0.51 37.34 -9.69
C LEU A 26 1.36 38.24 -8.79
N ASP A 27 2.58 38.55 -9.19
CA ASP A 27 3.47 39.44 -8.44
C ASP A 27 2.86 40.84 -8.33
N ARG A 28 2.33 41.37 -9.44
CA ARG A 28 1.64 42.66 -9.46
C ARG A 28 0.41 42.66 -8.57
N LEU A 29 -0.46 41.65 -8.69
CA LEU A 29 -1.68 41.55 -7.87
C LEU A 29 -1.38 41.41 -6.39
N THR A 30 -0.33 40.67 -6.05
CA THR A 30 0.13 40.49 -4.66
C THR A 30 0.66 41.81 -4.10
N ALA A 31 1.45 42.55 -4.87
CA ALA A 31 1.91 43.87 -4.47
C ALA A 31 0.75 44.85 -4.22
N ASP A 32 -0.25 44.88 -5.12
CA ASP A 32 -1.44 45.72 -4.97
C ASP A 32 -2.26 45.32 -3.73
N PHE A 33 -2.39 44.02 -3.45
CA PHE A 33 -3.09 43.50 -2.28
C PHE A 33 -2.40 43.90 -0.97
N LEU A 34 -1.07 43.78 -0.91
CA LEU A 34 -0.26 44.19 0.24
C LEU A 34 -0.32 45.71 0.45
N ALA A 35 -0.28 46.51 -0.64
CA ALA A 35 -0.40 47.96 -0.57
C ALA A 35 -1.76 48.42 0.00
N ARG A 36 -2.82 47.63 -0.23
CA ARG A 36 -4.16 47.86 0.36
C ARG A 36 -4.29 47.40 1.81
N GLY A 37 -3.19 46.97 2.44
CA GLY A 37 -3.17 46.49 3.83
C GLY A 37 -3.56 45.01 3.98
N GLY A 38 -3.65 44.26 2.87
CA GLY A 38 -3.82 42.82 2.90
C GLY A 38 -2.65 42.12 3.59
N LYS A 39 -2.92 41.01 4.28
CA LYS A 39 -1.89 40.18 4.93
C LYS A 39 -1.84 38.83 4.24
N VAL A 40 -0.66 38.44 3.77
CA VAL A 40 -0.43 37.11 3.19
C VAL A 40 0.22 36.23 4.25
N GLN A 41 -0.40 35.11 4.57
CA GLN A 41 0.19 34.09 5.43
C GLN A 41 0.95 33.10 4.57
N GLN A 42 2.27 33.02 4.75
CA GLN A 42 3.08 32.02 4.07
C GLN A 42 2.81 30.65 4.72
N VAL A 43 1.96 29.85 4.10
CA VAL A 43 1.71 28.47 4.53
C VAL A 43 2.68 27.58 3.76
N GLY A 44 3.81 27.25 4.38
CA GLY A 44 4.81 26.38 3.78
C GLY A 44 5.35 25.38 4.79
N HIS A 45 4.98 24.11 4.64
CA HIS A 45 5.93 23.06 4.98
C HIS A 45 6.97 23.04 3.86
N GLN A 46 8.10 23.71 4.09
CA GLN A 46 9.26 23.57 3.24
C GLN A 46 9.66 22.10 3.30
N MET A 47 9.39 21.34 2.22
CA MET A 47 9.94 20.00 2.09
C MET A 47 11.45 20.14 2.11
N SER A 48 12.07 19.70 3.21
CA SER A 48 13.52 19.56 3.32
C SER A 48 14.04 18.82 2.08
N SER A 49 14.97 19.44 1.35
CA SER A 49 15.69 18.78 0.26
C SER A 49 16.66 17.71 0.76
N ALA A 50 16.96 17.69 2.07
CA ALA A 50 17.68 16.59 2.68
C ALA A 50 16.78 15.34 2.68
N PRO A 51 17.29 14.17 2.27
CA PRO A 51 16.53 12.93 2.32
C PRO A 51 16.13 12.68 3.77
N ALA A 52 14.85 12.91 4.09
CA ALA A 52 14.31 12.57 5.38
C ALA A 52 14.35 11.05 5.49
N THR A 53 15.27 10.52 6.32
CA THR A 53 15.29 9.10 6.64
C THR A 53 13.98 8.77 7.31
N PHE A 54 13.09 8.11 6.58
CA PHE A 54 11.79 7.69 7.10
C PHE A 54 12.02 6.44 7.97
N THR A 55 12.44 6.66 9.21
CA THR A 55 12.58 5.58 10.20
C THR A 55 11.26 5.41 10.92
N ILE A 56 10.59 4.30 10.66
CA ILE A 56 9.39 3.90 11.41
C ILE A 56 9.84 3.50 12.82
N ASN A 57 9.50 4.30 13.82
CA ASN A 57 9.67 3.90 15.22
C ASN A 57 8.51 2.96 15.61
N PRO A 58 8.78 1.67 15.89
CA PRO A 58 7.73 0.69 16.19
C PRO A 58 7.00 0.98 17.51
N GLU A 59 7.63 1.67 18.47
CA GLU A 59 6.98 2.02 19.75
C GLU A 59 5.93 3.12 19.59
N ARG A 60 6.14 4.02 18.63
CA ARG A 60 5.29 5.21 18.39
C ARG A 60 4.33 5.04 17.22
N SER A 61 4.60 4.12 16.31
CA SER A 61 3.76 3.87 15.14
C SER A 61 2.42 3.25 15.57
N PRO A 62 1.27 3.80 15.16
CA PRO A 62 -0.05 3.25 15.52
C PRO A 62 -0.24 1.79 15.11
N VAL A 63 0.47 1.35 14.06
CA VAL A 63 0.42 -0.02 13.55
C VAL A 63 1.05 -1.00 14.54
N TYR A 64 2.08 -0.60 15.30
CA TYR A 64 2.87 -1.48 16.16
C TYR A 64 2.74 -1.17 17.66
N SER A 65 2.15 -0.03 18.02
CA SER A 65 2.06 0.45 19.41
C SER A 65 1.42 -0.56 20.37
N HIS A 66 0.49 -1.39 19.88
CA HIS A 66 -0.17 -2.43 20.66
C HIS A 66 0.78 -3.55 21.13
N LEU A 67 1.93 -3.75 20.48
CA LEU A 67 2.94 -4.75 20.86
C LEU A 67 3.79 -4.30 22.06
N PHE A 68 3.82 -3.00 22.34
CA PHE A 68 4.64 -2.40 23.40
C PHE A 68 3.80 -1.88 24.58
N ALA A 69 2.47 -2.00 24.52
CA ALA A 69 1.61 -1.66 25.63
C ALA A 69 1.89 -2.64 26.79
N PRO A 70 2.21 -2.14 28.00
CA PRO A 70 2.34 -3.00 29.17
C PRO A 70 1.01 -3.69 29.41
N ALA A 71 1.03 -5.02 29.46
CA ALA A 71 -0.15 -5.82 29.77
C ALA A 71 -0.66 -5.40 31.15
N ALA A 72 -1.72 -4.60 31.16
CA ALA A 72 -2.43 -4.28 32.39
C ALA A 72 -2.86 -5.62 33.00
N SER A 73 -2.31 -5.91 34.17
CA SER A 73 -2.59 -7.11 34.95
C SER A 73 -4.09 -7.33 35.01
N ALA A 74 -4.51 -8.48 34.48
CA ALA A 74 -5.90 -8.92 34.47
C ALA A 74 -6.47 -8.95 35.90
N ALA A 75 -7.53 -8.19 36.11
CA ALA A 75 -8.52 -8.46 37.14
C ALA A 75 -9.90 -8.04 36.60
N ALA A 76 -10.85 -8.97 36.75
CA ALA A 76 -12.28 -8.87 36.45
C ALA A 76 -12.72 -9.14 34.99
N SER A 77 -12.84 -10.44 34.70
CA SER A 77 -13.94 -11.14 34.04
C SER A 77 -15.09 -10.31 33.42
N GLU A 78 -15.29 -10.46 32.11
CA GLU A 78 -16.57 -10.98 31.59
C GLU A 78 -16.36 -11.55 30.18
N ALA A 79 -16.96 -12.71 29.93
CA ALA A 79 -16.78 -13.51 28.74
C ALA A 79 -17.34 -12.79 27.50
N LEU A 80 -16.48 -12.49 26.53
CA LEU A 80 -16.85 -12.25 25.15
C LEU A 80 -15.91 -13.08 24.28
N GLU A 81 -16.54 -14.05 23.62
CA GLU A 81 -16.10 -14.89 22.50
C GLU A 81 -14.86 -14.39 21.74
N PRO A 82 -13.95 -15.30 21.31
CA PRO A 82 -12.76 -14.90 20.57
C PRO A 82 -13.16 -14.22 19.28
N ALA A 83 -12.93 -12.90 19.21
CA ALA A 83 -12.97 -12.14 17.99
C ALA A 83 -12.05 -12.83 16.98
N LYS A 84 -12.66 -13.42 15.94
CA LYS A 84 -12.00 -13.92 14.73
C LYS A 84 -11.09 -12.81 14.21
N VAL A 85 -9.81 -12.88 14.56
CA VAL A 85 -8.76 -12.13 13.91
C VAL A 85 -8.79 -12.57 12.45
N ASP A 86 -8.99 -11.60 11.57
CA ASP A 86 -9.21 -11.80 10.14
C ASP A 86 -8.22 -12.82 9.58
N SER A 87 -8.85 -13.87 9.07
CA SER A 87 -8.33 -15.21 8.91
C SER A 87 -7.45 -15.35 7.67
N SER A 88 -6.71 -14.33 7.24
CA SER A 88 -5.97 -14.42 5.97
C SER A 88 -4.87 -15.49 6.04
N TYR A 89 -4.09 -15.53 7.12
CA TYR A 89 -3.07 -16.58 7.34
C TYR A 89 -3.69 -17.94 7.69
N ALA A 90 -4.81 -17.94 8.41
CA ALA A 90 -5.54 -19.18 8.72
C ALA A 90 -6.18 -19.80 7.44
N ASP A 91 -6.49 -18.97 6.45
CA ASP A 91 -7.03 -19.40 5.16
C ASP A 91 -5.93 -19.97 4.25
N VAL A 92 -4.73 -19.37 4.25
CA VAL A 92 -3.56 -19.91 3.52
C VAL A 92 -3.21 -21.32 4.01
N GLY A 93 -3.25 -21.60 5.32
CA GLY A 93 -3.00 -22.94 5.85
C GLY A 93 -4.04 -23.98 5.39
N LYS A 94 -5.31 -23.58 5.29
CA LYS A 94 -6.38 -24.45 4.76
C LYS A 94 -6.19 -24.71 3.27
N HIS A 95 -5.82 -23.68 2.50
CA HIS A 95 -5.52 -23.81 1.09
C HIS A 95 -4.28 -24.70 0.85
N ALA A 96 -3.24 -24.58 1.67
CA ALA A 96 -2.07 -25.45 1.61
C ALA A 96 -2.44 -26.92 1.84
N ALA A 97 -3.29 -27.22 2.83
CA ALA A 97 -3.76 -28.57 3.10
C ALA A 97 -4.55 -29.16 1.92
N LEU A 98 -5.44 -28.36 1.30
CA LEU A 98 -6.21 -28.77 0.12
C LEU A 98 -5.31 -29.02 -1.09
N ILE A 99 -4.35 -28.13 -1.34
CA ILE A 99 -3.37 -28.25 -2.43
C ILE A 99 -2.49 -29.48 -2.22
N MET A 100 -2.05 -29.74 -0.99
CA MET A 100 -1.23 -30.91 -0.65
C MET A 100 -1.99 -32.22 -0.89
N ALA A 101 -3.25 -32.30 -0.45
CA ALA A 101 -4.09 -33.48 -0.67
C ALA A 101 -4.27 -33.77 -2.17
N ASP A 102 -4.60 -32.75 -2.96
CA ASP A 102 -4.79 -32.94 -4.41
C ASP A 102 -3.48 -33.18 -5.16
N ALA A 103 -2.36 -32.63 -4.70
CA ALA A 103 -1.03 -32.88 -5.27
C ALA A 103 -0.57 -34.33 -5.00
N ALA A 104 -0.86 -34.86 -3.82
CA ALA A 104 -0.62 -36.27 -3.48
C ALA A 104 -1.46 -37.23 -4.34
N MET A 105 -2.66 -36.79 -4.76
CA MET A 105 -3.49 -37.52 -5.74
C MET A 105 -2.97 -37.41 -7.19
N GLY A 106 -1.86 -36.70 -7.44
CA GLY A 106 -1.24 -36.59 -8.76
C GLY A 106 -1.85 -35.53 -9.68
N ASN A 107 -2.72 -34.67 -9.16
CA ASN A 107 -3.34 -33.62 -9.95
C ASN A 107 -2.36 -32.48 -10.27
N SER A 108 -2.49 -31.87 -11.45
CA SER A 108 -1.63 -30.76 -11.84
C SER A 108 -2.05 -29.43 -11.20
N PRO A 109 -1.14 -28.47 -11.00
CA PRO A 109 -1.43 -27.17 -10.39
C PRO A 109 -2.59 -26.42 -11.07
N LYS A 110 -2.71 -26.55 -12.39
CA LYS A 110 -3.75 -25.93 -13.19
C LYS A 110 -5.13 -26.51 -12.93
N TRP A 111 -5.21 -27.82 -12.68
CA TRP A 111 -6.46 -28.49 -12.34
C TRP A 111 -6.93 -28.11 -10.93
N ILE A 112 -6.01 -28.10 -9.98
CA ILE A 112 -6.27 -27.74 -8.57
C ILE A 112 -6.77 -26.29 -8.47
N ALA A 113 -6.17 -25.38 -9.23
CA ALA A 113 -6.60 -23.99 -9.32
C ALA A 113 -8.07 -23.86 -9.76
N ARG A 114 -8.48 -24.62 -10.79
CA ARG A 114 -9.88 -24.62 -11.26
C ARG A 114 -10.84 -25.21 -10.24
N LYS A 115 -10.46 -26.31 -9.57
CA LYS A 115 -11.30 -27.01 -8.59
C LYS A 115 -11.58 -26.16 -7.36
N HIS A 116 -10.58 -25.45 -6.86
CA HIS A 116 -10.71 -24.64 -5.63
C HIS A 116 -10.96 -23.15 -5.89
N HIS A 117 -11.30 -22.77 -7.13
CA HIS A 117 -11.54 -21.38 -7.54
C HIS A 117 -10.39 -20.42 -7.21
N MET A 118 -9.15 -20.91 -7.33
CA MET A 118 -7.92 -20.16 -7.10
C MET A 118 -7.22 -19.84 -8.42
N THR A 119 -6.30 -18.89 -8.40
CA THR A 119 -5.41 -18.68 -9.55
C THR A 119 -4.27 -19.70 -9.55
N GLU A 120 -3.82 -20.15 -10.72
CA GLU A 120 -2.69 -21.07 -10.83
C GLU A 120 -1.41 -20.48 -10.21
N LYS A 121 -1.22 -19.16 -10.35
CA LYS A 121 -0.12 -18.44 -9.72
C LYS A 121 -0.15 -18.59 -8.20
N TYR A 122 -1.33 -18.45 -7.58
CA TYR A 122 -1.49 -18.60 -6.15
C TYR A 122 -1.20 -20.03 -5.67
N VAL A 123 -1.72 -21.04 -6.37
CA VAL A 123 -1.45 -22.46 -6.05
C VAL A 123 0.06 -22.76 -6.11
N ARG A 124 0.76 -22.26 -7.13
CA ARG A 124 2.22 -22.43 -7.26
C ARG A 124 3.01 -21.68 -6.18
N GLN A 125 2.50 -20.54 -5.72
CA GLN A 125 3.12 -19.77 -4.64
C GLN A 125 3.00 -20.55 -3.32
N VAL A 126 1.79 -20.95 -2.95
CA VAL A 126 1.53 -21.74 -1.73
C VAL A 126 2.33 -23.05 -1.76
N ALA A 127 2.42 -23.72 -2.92
CA ALA A 127 3.23 -24.93 -3.02
C ALA A 127 4.73 -24.70 -2.79
N ARG A 128 5.27 -23.53 -3.17
CA ARG A 128 6.66 -23.18 -2.85
C ARG A 128 6.83 -22.88 -1.37
N ASP A 129 5.91 -22.11 -0.79
CA ASP A 129 5.98 -21.67 0.60
C ASP A 129 5.83 -22.84 1.58
N TYR A 130 5.06 -23.87 1.21
CA TYR A 130 4.81 -25.07 2.01
C TYR A 130 5.55 -26.32 1.51
N HIS A 131 6.51 -26.18 0.59
CA HIS A 131 7.31 -27.27 0.03
C HIS A 131 6.49 -28.46 -0.52
N ILE A 132 5.35 -28.18 -1.15
CA ILE A 132 4.47 -29.20 -1.75
C ILE A 132 5.03 -29.58 -3.14
N THR A 133 5.25 -30.87 -3.35
CA THR A 133 5.74 -31.42 -4.63
C THR A 133 4.57 -31.86 -5.51
N PHE A 134 4.66 -31.57 -6.82
CA PHE A 134 3.69 -32.03 -7.81
C PHE A 134 4.32 -33.09 -8.71
N HIS A 135 3.60 -34.19 -8.93
CA HIS A 135 4.00 -35.26 -9.85
C HIS A 135 3.84 -34.86 -11.32
N SER A 136 2.88 -33.97 -11.63
CA SER A 136 2.62 -33.47 -12.98
C SER A 136 2.60 -31.94 -12.98
N GLN A 137 3.43 -31.30 -13.81
CA GLN A 137 3.62 -29.84 -13.83
C GLN A 137 2.82 -29.11 -14.93
N ARG A 138 2.00 -29.82 -15.71
CA ARG A 138 1.35 -29.31 -16.94
C ARG A 138 -0.17 -29.19 -16.85
#